data_AF-A0A3D9B143-F1
#
_entry.id   AF-A0A3D9B143-F1
#
_cell.length_a   1.000
_cell.length_b   1.000
_cell.length_c   1.000
_cell.angle_alpha   90.00
_cell.angle_beta   90.00
_cell.angle_gamma   90.00
#
_symmetry.space_group_name_H-M   'P 1'
#
loop_
_entity.id
_entity.type
_entity.pdbx_description
1 polymer ?
#
loop_
_entity_poly.entity_id
_entity_poly.type
_entity_poly.pdbx_seq_one_letter_code
_entity_poly.pdbx_strand_id
1 'polypeptide(L)'
;MKNKLFTLALLSVSSLAFAQVGINTETPQATLDVAGFPASTSKLDGIIAPRLKGAELKAKNYTTAQTGAIVYVTVAEAAPTGQTAEVVSPGYYYFDGIKWSGLSGAWRTTGNTGTTAAAGLGTAITTGNYLGTNDAQNLVLATQKNIKGILDVNGTLQGGNANTATGPYASFTWGSNNTLANSSSSNVAIGKDNTVSAQGNFPAVAIGLGNKASNGAKIVGNSNDATGANNLVFGNLNTVTGLAGLTIGNSNTNSGGIAVGSGNTTSLNNIAIGSANTASGTEALAIGFLGQAAAGQTVYANKAHVFFNKNNGTDAIMGINMVPTAATSTGAAIQLKGIASGANSACSTAEEGAIRYNTTGRVHEGCNGTSWKAMY
;
A
#
# COMPACT_ATOMS: atom_id res chain seq x y z
N MET A 1 -6.92 30.75 -99.76
CA MET A 1 -6.86 29.72 -98.69
C MET A 1 -5.82 29.99 -97.59
N LYS A 2 -4.97 31.04 -97.67
CA LYS A 2 -3.92 31.31 -96.66
C LYS A 2 -4.43 31.91 -95.32
N ASN A 3 -5.56 32.62 -95.31
CA ASN A 3 -6.03 33.33 -94.10
C ASN A 3 -6.91 32.46 -93.18
N LYS A 4 -7.34 31.27 -93.62
CA LYS A 4 -8.16 30.35 -92.80
C LYS A 4 -7.34 29.33 -92.01
N LEU A 5 -6.09 29.08 -92.42
CA LEU A 5 -5.17 28.19 -91.68
C LEU A 5 -4.66 28.84 -90.39
N PHE A 6 -4.46 30.16 -90.40
CA PHE A 6 -3.98 30.90 -89.23
C PHE A 6 -5.02 30.95 -88.10
N THR A 7 -6.30 31.07 -88.45
CA THR A 7 -7.42 31.05 -87.48
C THR A 7 -7.59 29.66 -86.85
N LEU A 8 -7.38 28.58 -87.61
CA LEU A 8 -7.45 27.21 -87.10
C LEU A 8 -6.23 26.85 -86.22
N ALA A 9 -5.05 27.40 -86.53
CA ALA A 9 -3.86 27.28 -85.69
C ALA A 9 -4.02 28.05 -84.36
N LEU A 10 -4.66 29.23 -84.38
CA LEU A 10 -4.93 30.03 -83.17
C LEU A 10 -5.99 29.38 -82.26
N LEU A 11 -6.94 28.64 -82.82
CA LEU A 11 -7.98 27.92 -82.07
C LEU A 11 -7.48 26.57 -81.51
N SER A 12 -6.42 26.01 -82.10
CA SER A 12 -5.76 24.78 -81.64
C SER A 12 -4.81 25.01 -80.45
N VAL A 13 -4.51 26.27 -80.10
CA VAL A 13 -3.87 26.62 -78.82
C VAL A 13 -4.97 26.70 -77.76
N SER A 14 -5.65 25.58 -77.53
CA SER A 14 -6.39 25.38 -76.29
C SER A 14 -5.35 25.40 -75.17
N SER A 15 -5.22 26.55 -74.51
CA SER A 15 -4.42 26.68 -73.29
C SER A 15 -4.72 25.49 -72.39
N LEU A 16 -3.69 24.74 -71.99
CA LEU A 16 -3.80 23.76 -70.91
C LEU A 16 -4.14 24.55 -69.64
N ALA A 17 -5.43 24.83 -69.44
CA ALA A 17 -5.92 25.43 -68.22
C ALA A 17 -5.80 24.37 -67.14
N PHE A 18 -4.84 24.56 -66.25
CA PHE A 18 -4.69 23.70 -65.10
C PHE A 18 -5.97 23.78 -64.25
N ALA A 19 -6.54 22.64 -63.86
CA ALA A 19 -7.85 22.53 -63.19
C ALA A 19 -7.86 22.98 -61.70
N GLN A 20 -6.82 23.67 -61.26
CA GLN A 20 -6.68 24.23 -59.91
C GLN A 20 -7.43 25.56 -59.75
N VAL A 21 -8.05 25.74 -58.59
CA VAL A 21 -8.75 26.97 -58.22
C VAL A 21 -7.92 27.71 -57.18
N GLY A 22 -7.31 28.83 -57.58
CA GLY A 22 -6.70 29.78 -56.66
C GLY A 22 -7.72 30.85 -56.26
N ILE A 23 -7.89 31.08 -54.96
CA ILE A 23 -8.59 32.25 -54.42
C ILE A 23 -7.55 33.14 -53.78
N ASN A 24 -7.43 34.36 -54.29
CA ASN A 24 -6.45 35.34 -53.82
C ASN A 24 -4.97 34.91 -53.98
N THR A 25 -4.69 33.96 -54.90
CA THR A 25 -3.33 33.55 -55.27
C THR A 25 -3.28 33.28 -56.78
N GLU A 26 -2.26 33.80 -57.46
CA GLU A 26 -2.05 33.60 -58.90
C GLU A 26 -1.30 32.28 -59.19
N THR A 27 -0.65 31.72 -58.17
CA THR A 27 0.16 30.50 -58.26
C THR A 27 -0.33 29.45 -57.26
N PRO A 28 -1.57 28.95 -57.40
CA PRO A 28 -2.14 27.97 -56.47
C PRO A 28 -1.27 26.72 -56.35
N GLN A 29 -0.99 26.29 -55.11
CA GLN A 29 -0.15 25.13 -54.80
C GLN A 29 -0.96 23.84 -54.50
N ALA A 30 -2.28 23.92 -54.56
CA ALA A 30 -3.20 22.80 -54.37
C ALA A 30 -4.43 22.96 -55.30
N THR A 31 -5.25 21.91 -55.41
CA THR A 31 -6.49 21.94 -56.22
C THR A 31 -7.43 23.07 -55.80
N LEU A 32 -7.47 23.40 -54.50
CA LEU A 32 -8.03 24.64 -53.95
C LEU A 32 -6.97 25.28 -53.06
N ASP A 33 -6.48 26.46 -53.43
CA ASP A 33 -5.54 27.24 -52.64
C ASP A 33 -6.17 28.60 -52.31
N VAL A 34 -6.29 28.91 -51.02
CA VAL A 34 -6.92 30.14 -50.52
C VAL A 34 -5.89 30.90 -49.72
N ALA A 35 -5.32 31.94 -50.31
CA ALA A 35 -4.35 32.80 -49.64
C ALA A 35 -5.08 33.90 -48.84
N GLY A 36 -4.62 34.17 -47.62
CA GLY A 36 -5.13 35.26 -46.78
C GLY A 36 -4.56 36.63 -47.15
N PHE A 37 -4.94 37.65 -46.39
CA PHE A 37 -4.37 39.00 -46.43
C PHE A 37 -3.79 39.39 -45.06
N PRO A 38 -2.59 38.88 -44.69
CA PRO A 38 -2.09 38.92 -43.31
C PRO A 38 -1.96 40.32 -42.68
N ALA A 39 -1.74 41.36 -43.51
CA ALA A 39 -1.56 42.74 -43.05
C ALA A 39 -2.86 43.55 -42.97
N SER A 40 -3.98 43.05 -43.50
CA SER A 40 -5.23 43.81 -43.64
C SER A 40 -6.25 43.40 -42.58
N THR A 41 -6.35 44.17 -41.50
CA THR A 41 -7.26 43.86 -40.36
C THR A 41 -8.76 43.92 -40.70
N SER A 42 -9.13 44.51 -41.83
CA SER A 42 -10.51 44.53 -42.34
C SER A 42 -10.89 43.27 -43.15
N LYS A 43 -9.93 42.39 -43.42
CA LYS A 43 -10.15 41.13 -44.13
C LYS A 43 -10.11 39.97 -43.14
N LEU A 44 -11.22 39.25 -43.07
CA LEU A 44 -11.40 38.12 -42.16
C LEU A 44 -11.07 36.83 -42.91
N ASP A 45 -9.78 36.47 -42.93
CA ASP A 45 -9.28 35.29 -43.64
C ASP A 45 -9.89 33.99 -43.08
N GLY A 46 -10.31 33.08 -43.95
CA GLY A 46 -10.79 31.75 -43.55
C GLY A 46 -11.66 31.07 -44.60
N ILE A 47 -11.90 29.77 -44.41
CA ILE A 47 -12.84 28.98 -45.19
C ILE A 47 -13.97 28.52 -44.27
N ILE A 48 -15.20 28.88 -44.61
CA ILE A 48 -16.39 28.44 -43.91
C ILE A 48 -16.93 27.22 -44.64
N ALA A 49 -16.74 26.03 -44.06
CA ALA A 49 -17.34 24.79 -44.57
C ALA A 49 -18.87 24.84 -44.53
N PRO A 50 -19.58 24.03 -45.34
CA PRO A 50 -21.03 23.90 -45.25
C PRO A 50 -21.49 23.65 -43.81
N ARG A 51 -22.47 24.44 -43.36
CA ARG A 51 -23.00 24.36 -42.00
C ARG A 51 -24.28 23.56 -41.98
N LEU A 52 -24.33 22.54 -41.12
CA LEU A 52 -25.52 21.70 -40.94
C LEU A 52 -25.80 21.50 -39.45
N LYS A 53 -27.05 21.19 -39.09
CA LYS A 53 -27.38 20.58 -37.79
C LYS A 53 -27.07 19.08 -37.86
N GLY A 54 -26.84 18.43 -36.71
CA GLY A 54 -26.63 16.98 -36.64
C GLY A 54 -27.75 16.20 -37.34
N ALA A 55 -29.01 16.60 -37.14
CA ALA A 55 -30.17 15.98 -37.77
C ALA A 55 -30.18 16.10 -39.30
N GLU A 56 -29.73 17.26 -39.82
CA GLU A 56 -29.63 17.50 -41.26
C GLU A 56 -28.49 16.70 -41.89
N LEU A 57 -27.41 16.49 -41.14
CA LEU A 57 -26.29 15.65 -41.56
C LEU A 57 -26.68 14.16 -41.56
N LYS A 58 -27.42 13.72 -40.54
CA LYS A 58 -27.92 12.34 -40.40
C LYS A 58 -28.94 11.96 -41.46
N ALA A 59 -29.72 12.93 -41.95
CA ALA A 59 -30.69 12.72 -43.03
C ALA A 59 -30.04 12.43 -44.39
N LYS A 60 -28.71 12.57 -44.51
CA LYS A 60 -27.95 12.34 -45.73
C LYS A 60 -27.17 11.04 -45.64
N ASN A 61 -26.99 10.38 -46.79
CA ASN A 61 -26.16 9.18 -46.91
C ASN A 61 -24.93 9.49 -47.77
N TYR A 62 -23.77 9.57 -47.12
CA TYR A 62 -22.49 9.81 -47.78
C TYR A 62 -21.86 8.48 -48.19
N THR A 63 -21.14 8.47 -49.31
CA THR A 63 -20.44 7.27 -49.81
C THR A 63 -18.94 7.49 -49.78
N THR A 64 -18.14 6.46 -50.06
CA THR A 64 -16.67 6.58 -50.14
C THR A 64 -16.19 7.66 -51.11
N ALA A 65 -17.01 8.05 -52.10
CA ALA A 65 -16.73 9.15 -53.01
C ALA A 65 -16.64 10.54 -52.33
N GLN A 66 -17.15 10.68 -51.10
CA GLN A 66 -17.07 11.91 -50.30
C GLN A 66 -16.07 11.82 -49.14
N THR A 67 -15.18 10.81 -49.13
CA THR A 67 -14.13 10.70 -48.11
C THR A 67 -13.26 11.97 -48.12
N GLY A 68 -13.07 12.57 -46.95
CA GLY A 68 -12.36 13.85 -46.79
C GLY A 68 -13.27 15.09 -46.89
N ALA A 69 -14.57 14.95 -47.15
CA ALA A 69 -15.51 16.07 -47.08
C ALA A 69 -15.54 16.66 -45.67
N ILE A 70 -15.54 17.99 -45.55
CA ILE A 70 -15.58 18.71 -44.27
C ILE A 70 -16.88 19.49 -44.14
N VAL A 71 -17.50 19.44 -42.96
CA VAL A 71 -18.67 20.24 -42.60
C VAL A 71 -18.49 20.86 -41.22
N TYR A 72 -19.21 21.94 -40.96
CA TYR A 72 -19.36 22.48 -39.62
C TYR A 72 -20.74 22.10 -39.07
N VAL A 73 -20.77 21.33 -38.00
CA VAL A 73 -22.01 20.99 -37.29
C VAL A 73 -22.34 22.10 -36.31
N THR A 74 -23.50 22.72 -36.46
CA THR A 74 -23.95 23.86 -35.65
C THR A 74 -24.66 23.44 -34.36
N VAL A 75 -25.28 22.26 -34.36
CA VAL A 75 -25.99 21.66 -33.23
C VAL A 75 -25.74 20.16 -33.27
N ALA A 76 -25.45 19.55 -32.12
CA ALA A 76 -25.24 18.10 -32.01
C ALA A 76 -26.43 17.28 -32.52
N GLU A 77 -26.17 16.03 -32.93
CA GLU A 77 -27.24 15.07 -33.21
C GLU A 77 -27.86 14.57 -31.90
N ALA A 78 -29.19 14.64 -31.77
CA ALA A 78 -29.88 14.28 -30.53
C ALA A 78 -29.87 12.76 -30.26
N ALA A 79 -29.83 11.93 -31.31
CA ALA A 79 -29.73 10.47 -31.20
C ALA A 79 -28.66 9.93 -32.16
N PRO A 80 -27.35 10.08 -31.85
CA PRO A 80 -26.26 9.77 -32.77
C PRO A 80 -26.24 8.28 -33.14
N THR A 81 -26.35 7.97 -34.44
CA THR A 81 -26.25 6.60 -34.97
C THR A 81 -25.67 6.61 -36.38
N GLY A 82 -25.26 5.43 -36.87
CA GLY A 82 -24.76 5.24 -38.23
C GLY A 82 -23.59 6.18 -38.56
N GLN A 83 -23.68 6.87 -39.70
CA GLN A 83 -22.65 7.80 -40.15
C GLN A 83 -22.46 9.01 -39.21
N THR A 84 -23.42 9.31 -38.34
CA THR A 84 -23.37 10.46 -37.41
C THR A 84 -23.10 10.06 -35.96
N ALA A 85 -22.67 8.81 -35.71
CA ALA A 85 -22.47 8.29 -34.36
C ALA A 85 -21.53 9.14 -33.49
N GLU A 86 -20.57 9.86 -34.09
CA GLU A 86 -19.61 10.71 -33.35
C GLU A 86 -19.97 12.21 -33.37
N VAL A 87 -21.13 12.59 -33.93
CA VAL A 87 -21.58 13.98 -34.05
C VAL A 87 -22.30 14.44 -32.78
N VAL A 88 -21.56 14.48 -31.66
CA VAL A 88 -22.08 14.70 -30.30
C VAL A 88 -21.96 16.14 -29.80
N SER A 89 -21.35 17.04 -30.58
CA SER A 89 -21.17 18.44 -30.21
C SER A 89 -21.09 19.32 -31.47
N PRO A 90 -21.36 20.64 -31.38
CA PRO A 90 -21.01 21.57 -32.45
C PRO A 90 -19.50 21.56 -32.73
N GLY A 91 -19.11 21.62 -34.00
CA GLY A 91 -17.71 21.62 -34.39
C GLY A 91 -17.47 21.22 -35.84
N TYR A 92 -16.20 21.20 -36.25
CA TYR A 92 -15.80 20.72 -37.57
C TYR A 92 -15.68 19.20 -37.59
N TYR A 93 -16.26 18.57 -38.60
CA TYR A 93 -16.25 17.13 -38.85
C TYR A 93 -15.77 16.84 -40.26
N TYR A 94 -15.05 15.74 -40.44
CA TYR A 94 -14.71 15.20 -41.75
C TYR A 94 -15.33 13.80 -41.94
N PHE A 95 -15.68 13.45 -43.18
CA PHE A 95 -16.17 12.11 -43.51
C PHE A 95 -15.00 11.17 -43.73
N ASP A 96 -14.88 10.11 -42.92
CA ASP A 96 -13.75 9.14 -42.97
C ASP A 96 -13.95 8.03 -44.03
N GLY A 97 -15.05 8.09 -44.79
CA GLY A 97 -15.46 7.08 -45.76
C GLY A 97 -16.54 6.13 -45.23
N ILE A 98 -16.78 6.13 -43.92
CA ILE A 98 -17.77 5.29 -43.22
C ILE A 98 -18.71 6.16 -42.36
N LYS A 99 -18.16 7.14 -41.63
CA LYS A 99 -18.86 8.04 -40.71
C LYS A 99 -18.19 9.41 -40.63
N TRP A 100 -18.85 10.33 -39.94
CA TRP A 100 -18.34 11.66 -39.62
C TRP A 100 -17.54 11.60 -38.33
N SER A 101 -16.27 12.00 -38.40
CA SER A 101 -15.36 12.09 -37.25
C SER A 101 -14.94 13.54 -36.99
N GLY A 102 -14.86 13.92 -35.71
CA GLY A 102 -14.50 15.27 -35.32
C GLY A 102 -13.05 15.61 -35.68
N LEU A 103 -12.82 16.82 -36.17
CA LEU A 103 -11.47 17.35 -36.43
C LEU A 103 -10.75 17.82 -35.15
N SER A 104 -11.46 17.93 -34.03
CA SER A 104 -10.85 18.14 -32.72
C SER A 104 -10.12 16.87 -32.29
N GLY A 105 -8.85 16.98 -31.90
CA GLY A 105 -8.05 15.85 -31.42
C GLY A 105 -8.69 15.19 -30.19
N ALA A 106 -9.44 14.11 -30.41
CA ALA A 106 -9.90 13.24 -29.34
C ALA A 106 -8.76 12.28 -28.95
N TRP A 107 -8.68 11.95 -27.67
CA TRP A 107 -7.79 10.88 -27.19
C TRP A 107 -8.24 9.56 -27.83
N ARG A 108 -7.37 8.98 -28.68
CA ARG A 108 -7.64 7.67 -29.31
C ARG A 108 -7.32 6.57 -28.31
N THR A 109 -8.33 5.81 -27.88
CA THR A 109 -8.16 4.64 -26.99
C THR A 109 -7.48 3.44 -27.68
N THR A 110 -7.34 3.49 -29.02
CA THR A 110 -6.75 2.42 -29.84
C THR A 110 -5.21 2.45 -29.88
N GLY A 111 -4.55 3.40 -29.21
CA GLY A 111 -3.09 3.59 -29.32
C GLY A 111 -2.20 2.61 -28.55
N ASN A 112 -2.76 1.65 -27.80
CA ASN A 112 -1.97 0.83 -26.87
C ASN A 112 -2.20 -0.69 -26.95
N THR A 113 -2.77 -1.21 -28.05
CA THR A 113 -2.81 -2.66 -28.28
C THR A 113 -1.41 -3.20 -28.66
N GLY A 114 -0.92 -4.23 -27.96
CA GLY A 114 0.34 -4.92 -28.30
C GLY A 114 1.62 -4.25 -27.77
N THR A 115 1.59 -3.62 -26.59
CA THR A 115 2.76 -2.99 -25.95
C THR A 115 3.82 -4.01 -25.53
N THR A 116 4.99 -3.98 -26.17
CA THR A 116 6.24 -4.54 -25.63
C THR A 116 7.12 -3.36 -25.21
N ALA A 117 7.50 -3.30 -23.93
CA ALA A 117 8.40 -2.23 -23.45
C ALA A 117 9.75 -2.33 -24.18
N ALA A 118 10.06 -1.36 -25.04
CA ALA A 118 11.27 -1.39 -25.88
C ALA A 118 12.55 -0.95 -25.15
N ALA A 119 12.43 -0.36 -23.95
CA ALA A 119 13.50 0.36 -23.26
C ALA A 119 13.64 -0.09 -21.80
N GLY A 120 14.87 -0.11 -21.28
CA GLY A 120 15.15 -0.39 -19.86
C GLY A 120 14.81 0.80 -18.95
N LEU A 121 14.66 0.56 -17.65
CA LEU A 121 14.36 1.62 -16.68
C LEU A 121 15.43 2.73 -16.74
N GLY A 122 14.98 3.99 -16.87
CA GLY A 122 15.87 5.16 -16.97
C GLY A 122 16.45 5.45 -18.35
N THR A 123 16.06 4.70 -19.39
CA THR A 123 16.49 4.95 -20.78
C THR A 123 15.43 5.68 -21.59
N ALA A 124 15.85 6.51 -22.54
CA ALA A 124 14.94 7.25 -23.41
C ALA A 124 14.12 6.28 -24.28
N ILE A 125 12.80 6.49 -24.34
CA ILE A 125 11.91 5.72 -25.20
C ILE A 125 12.03 6.28 -26.62
N THR A 126 12.78 5.61 -27.50
CA THR A 126 12.95 6.02 -28.90
C THR A 126 11.94 5.37 -29.84
N THR A 127 11.38 4.22 -29.45
CA THR A 127 10.41 3.43 -30.23
C THR A 127 9.44 2.69 -29.29
N GLY A 128 8.30 2.26 -29.81
CA GLY A 128 7.31 1.46 -29.07
C GLY A 128 6.20 2.27 -28.40
N ASN A 129 5.23 1.56 -27.83
CA ASN A 129 4.05 2.11 -27.16
C ASN A 129 4.30 2.21 -25.65
N TYR A 130 3.88 3.31 -25.02
CA TYR A 130 4.01 3.53 -23.57
C TYR A 130 2.81 4.30 -23.02
N LEU A 131 2.59 4.19 -21.70
CA LEU A 131 1.67 5.04 -20.94
C LEU A 131 2.51 6.00 -20.08
N GLY A 132 2.61 7.25 -20.50
CA GLY A 132 3.45 8.23 -19.83
C GLY A 132 3.56 9.53 -20.62
N THR A 133 4.49 10.38 -20.19
CA THR A 133 4.89 11.63 -20.83
C THR A 133 6.25 11.43 -21.54
N ASN A 134 6.49 12.16 -22.63
CA ASN A 134 7.79 12.19 -23.33
C ASN A 134 8.50 13.55 -23.21
N ASP A 135 7.94 14.44 -22.41
CA ASP A 135 8.49 15.73 -22.03
C ASP A 135 8.78 15.76 -20.52
N ALA A 136 9.23 16.91 -20.02
CA ALA A 136 9.57 17.10 -18.60
C ALA A 136 8.33 17.27 -17.71
N GLN A 137 7.23 16.58 -18.01
CA GLN A 137 5.97 16.65 -17.29
C GLN A 137 5.70 15.34 -16.54
N ASN A 138 4.96 15.44 -15.43
CA ASN A 138 4.56 14.27 -14.65
C ASN A 138 3.39 13.52 -15.31
N LEU A 139 3.31 12.20 -15.11
CA LEU A 139 2.11 11.43 -15.44
C LEU A 139 1.09 11.57 -14.30
N VAL A 140 -0.05 12.19 -14.60
CA VAL A 140 -1.11 12.49 -13.62
C VAL A 140 -2.28 11.52 -13.77
N LEU A 141 -2.66 10.87 -12.66
CA LEU A 141 -3.85 10.02 -12.55
C LEU A 141 -4.91 10.81 -11.77
N ALA A 142 -6.06 11.10 -12.40
CA ALA A 142 -7.12 11.92 -11.80
C ALA A 142 -8.51 11.26 -11.90
N THR A 143 -9.33 11.43 -10.87
CA THR A 143 -10.75 11.08 -10.88
C THR A 143 -11.56 12.22 -10.27
N GLN A 144 -12.79 12.44 -10.75
CA GLN A 144 -13.65 13.53 -10.28
C GLN A 144 -12.96 14.91 -10.34
N LYS A 145 -12.17 15.17 -11.38
CA LYS A 145 -11.37 16.40 -11.56
C LYS A 145 -10.36 16.66 -10.41
N ASN A 146 -9.98 15.64 -9.65
CA ASN A 146 -8.99 15.71 -8.59
C ASN A 146 -7.84 14.75 -8.87
N ILE A 147 -6.60 15.18 -8.63
CA ILE A 147 -5.41 14.32 -8.74
C ILE A 147 -5.44 13.27 -7.64
N LYS A 148 -5.21 12.00 -8.01
CA LYS A 148 -5.18 10.83 -7.12
C LYS A 148 -3.83 10.12 -7.12
N GLY A 149 -3.05 10.28 -8.20
CA GLY A 149 -1.69 9.80 -8.28
C GLY A 149 -0.85 10.63 -9.25
N ILE A 150 0.45 10.69 -8.99
CA ILE A 150 1.44 11.36 -9.82
C ILE A 150 2.66 10.43 -9.90
N LEU A 151 3.05 10.00 -11.10
CA LEU A 151 4.41 9.53 -11.33
C LEU A 151 5.22 10.72 -11.80
N ASP A 152 6.10 11.22 -10.93
CA ASP A 152 6.91 12.39 -11.26
C ASP A 152 8.10 12.05 -12.16
N VAL A 153 8.69 13.10 -12.76
CA VAL A 153 9.85 12.99 -13.66
C VAL A 153 11.09 12.34 -13.00
N ASN A 154 11.14 12.26 -11.67
CA ASN A 154 12.23 11.63 -10.92
C ASN A 154 11.94 10.15 -10.58
N GLY A 155 10.78 9.62 -11.00
CA GLY A 155 10.38 8.22 -10.76
C GLY A 155 9.64 8.00 -9.45
N THR A 156 9.25 9.06 -8.72
CA THR A 156 8.44 8.92 -7.50
C THR A 156 6.98 8.69 -7.87
N LEU A 157 6.40 7.59 -7.39
CA LEU A 157 4.95 7.39 -7.43
C LEU A 157 4.31 7.97 -6.17
N GLN A 158 3.68 9.12 -6.31
CA GLN A 158 2.87 9.76 -5.28
C GLN A 158 1.42 9.32 -5.46
N GLY A 159 0.72 8.97 -4.38
CA GLY A 159 -0.68 8.58 -4.41
C GLY A 159 -1.41 9.04 -3.15
N GLY A 160 -2.64 9.51 -3.28
CA GLY A 160 -3.45 9.89 -2.13
C GLY A 160 -4.59 10.87 -2.39
N ASN A 161 -5.14 11.43 -1.30
CA ASN A 161 -6.21 12.43 -1.33
C ASN A 161 -5.73 13.70 -0.59
N ALA A 162 -6.41 14.84 -0.79
CA ALA A 162 -6.04 16.09 -0.12
C ALA A 162 -6.22 15.98 1.41
N ASN A 163 -5.24 16.46 2.19
CA ASN A 163 -5.25 16.46 3.67
C ASN A 163 -6.38 17.31 4.29
N THR A 164 -7.16 18.02 3.49
CA THR A 164 -8.17 19.00 3.91
C THR A 164 -9.62 18.58 3.63
N ALA A 165 -9.86 17.38 3.07
CA ALA A 165 -11.21 16.91 2.74
C ALA A 165 -11.73 15.91 3.78
N THR A 166 -12.90 16.20 4.37
CA THR A 166 -13.73 15.20 5.06
C THR A 166 -14.25 14.18 4.03
N GLY A 167 -13.57 13.03 3.91
CA GLY A 167 -13.85 11.96 2.95
C GLY A 167 -12.70 10.94 2.91
N PRO A 168 -12.89 9.72 2.38
CA PRO A 168 -11.94 8.60 2.55
C PRO A 168 -10.51 8.97 2.14
N TYR A 169 -9.58 8.75 3.07
CA TYR A 169 -8.17 9.13 2.98
C TYR A 169 -7.35 8.11 2.15
N ALA A 170 -6.12 8.50 1.80
CA ALA A 170 -5.20 7.72 0.97
C ALA A 170 -4.93 6.31 1.52
N SER A 171 -5.25 5.27 0.76
CA SER A 171 -4.88 3.89 1.04
C SER A 171 -3.94 3.34 -0.03
N PHE A 172 -2.91 2.60 0.37
CA PHE A 172 -2.05 1.85 -0.55
C PHE A 172 -2.30 0.35 -0.36
N THR A 173 -2.66 -0.33 -1.46
CA THR A 173 -2.81 -1.78 -1.49
C THR A 173 -1.99 -2.35 -2.64
N TRP A 174 -1.24 -3.42 -2.37
CA TRP A 174 -0.45 -4.13 -3.37
C TRP A 174 -0.52 -5.64 -3.15
N GLY A 175 -0.73 -6.40 -4.22
CA GLY A 175 -0.96 -7.85 -4.20
C GLY A 175 -2.43 -8.21 -4.43
N SER A 176 -2.86 -9.42 -4.03
CA SER A 176 -4.18 -9.97 -4.37
C SER A 176 -5.09 -10.09 -3.16
N ASN A 177 -6.40 -9.84 -3.36
CA ASN A 177 -7.47 -10.03 -2.35
C ASN A 177 -7.30 -9.25 -1.04
N ASN A 178 -6.55 -8.15 -1.05
CA ASN A 178 -6.47 -7.27 0.12
C ASN A 178 -7.79 -6.52 0.32
N THR A 179 -8.26 -6.44 1.57
CA THR A 179 -9.50 -5.77 1.95
C THR A 179 -9.21 -4.52 2.78
N LEU A 180 -9.72 -3.37 2.32
CA LEU A 180 -9.64 -2.09 3.02
C LEU A 180 -10.96 -1.86 3.78
N ALA A 181 -10.95 -2.08 5.09
CA ALA A 181 -12.08 -1.80 5.96
C ALA A 181 -11.87 -0.41 6.59
N ASN A 182 -12.29 0.67 5.91
CA ASN A 182 -12.19 2.05 6.39
C ASN A 182 -12.72 2.22 7.85
N SER A 183 -12.06 3.04 8.69
CA SER A 183 -12.77 3.79 9.74
C SER A 183 -12.46 5.31 9.84
N SER A 184 -11.64 5.86 8.92
CA SER A 184 -11.35 7.27 8.56
C SER A 184 -9.87 7.74 8.58
N SER A 185 -8.85 6.91 8.25
CA SER A 185 -7.58 7.35 7.61
C SER A 185 -6.69 6.20 7.07
N SER A 186 -5.47 6.52 6.58
CA SER A 186 -4.53 5.74 5.76
C SER A 186 -4.26 4.30 6.18
N ASN A 187 -4.33 3.37 5.23
CA ASN A 187 -4.00 1.96 5.46
C ASN A 187 -2.97 1.46 4.46
N VAL A 188 -2.11 0.54 4.90
CA VAL A 188 -1.10 -0.14 4.06
C VAL A 188 -1.35 -1.65 4.14
N ALA A 189 -1.72 -2.27 3.02
CA ALA A 189 -1.78 -3.73 2.89
C ALA A 189 -0.81 -4.18 1.79
N ILE A 190 0.20 -5.00 2.12
CA ILE A 190 1.14 -5.54 1.13
C ILE A 190 1.29 -7.05 1.29
N GLY A 191 0.92 -7.79 0.25
CA GLY A 191 0.90 -9.25 0.20
C GLY A 191 -0.48 -9.76 -0.22
N LYS A 192 -0.92 -10.91 0.31
CA LYS A 192 -2.18 -11.56 -0.07
C LYS A 192 -3.14 -11.70 1.12
N ASP A 193 -4.43 -11.55 0.86
CA ASP A 193 -5.52 -11.79 1.83
C ASP A 193 -5.40 -10.96 3.13
N ASN A 194 -4.74 -9.80 3.09
CA ASN A 194 -4.66 -8.93 4.27
C ASN A 194 -5.92 -8.07 4.41
N THR A 195 -6.34 -7.83 5.65
CA THR A 195 -7.41 -6.91 6.03
C THR A 195 -6.83 -5.81 6.91
N VAL A 196 -7.10 -4.54 6.58
CA VAL A 196 -6.61 -3.38 7.32
C VAL A 196 -7.74 -2.40 7.64
N SER A 197 -7.79 -1.90 8.87
CA SER A 197 -8.65 -0.79 9.30
C SER A 197 -7.92 0.18 10.23
N ALA A 198 -7.93 1.46 9.88
CA ALA A 198 -7.37 2.52 10.71
C ALA A 198 -8.21 2.76 11.98
N GLN A 199 -7.75 3.66 12.85
CA GLN A 199 -8.53 4.27 13.93
C GLN A 199 -8.20 5.76 13.97
N GLY A 200 -9.09 6.63 13.48
CA GLY A 200 -8.79 8.07 13.41
C GLY A 200 -7.46 8.37 12.71
N ASN A 201 -6.51 9.00 13.42
CA ASN A 201 -5.18 9.34 12.92
C ASN A 201 -4.16 8.18 12.98
N PHE A 202 -4.58 6.98 13.41
CA PHE A 202 -3.70 5.82 13.52
C PHE A 202 -3.86 4.90 12.32
N PRO A 203 -2.91 4.90 11.35
CA PRO A 203 -3.00 4.07 10.17
C PRO A 203 -2.84 2.59 10.52
N ALA A 204 -3.52 1.68 9.84
CA ALA A 204 -3.21 0.25 9.96
C ALA A 204 -2.18 -0.19 8.92
N VAL A 205 -1.33 -1.14 9.30
CA VAL A 205 -0.34 -1.75 8.41
C VAL A 205 -0.44 -3.27 8.54
N ALA A 206 -0.55 -3.95 7.40
CA ALA A 206 -0.48 -5.40 7.30
C ALA A 206 0.46 -5.80 6.16
N ILE A 207 1.53 -6.50 6.48
CA ILE A 207 2.51 -7.00 5.51
C ILE A 207 2.61 -8.52 5.62
N GLY A 208 2.44 -9.25 4.51
CA GLY A 208 2.53 -10.70 4.42
C GLY A 208 1.22 -11.37 3.97
N LEU A 209 0.83 -12.49 4.58
CA LEU A 209 -0.33 -13.29 4.17
C LEU A 209 -1.42 -13.33 5.25
N GLY A 210 -2.67 -13.03 4.91
CA GLY A 210 -3.81 -13.34 5.77
C GLY A 210 -3.90 -12.56 7.08
N ASN A 211 -3.20 -11.42 7.20
CA ASN A 211 -3.22 -10.64 8.45
C ASN A 211 -4.48 -9.79 8.56
N LYS A 212 -5.03 -9.65 9.75
CA LYS A 212 -6.15 -8.76 10.09
C LYS A 212 -5.69 -7.69 11.07
N ALA A 213 -5.28 -6.54 10.53
CA ALA A 213 -4.85 -5.37 11.30
C ALA A 213 -6.01 -4.38 11.47
N SER A 214 -6.67 -4.43 12.62
CA SER A 214 -7.83 -3.60 12.93
C SER A 214 -7.48 -2.40 13.83
N ASN A 215 -8.28 -1.34 13.77
CA ASN A 215 -8.16 -0.15 14.62
C ASN A 215 -6.73 0.42 14.73
N GLY A 216 -5.99 0.47 13.62
CA GLY A 216 -4.65 1.06 13.55
C GLY A 216 -3.49 0.14 13.94
N ALA A 217 -3.72 -1.16 14.12
CA ALA A 217 -2.65 -2.12 14.44
C ALA A 217 -1.57 -2.19 13.33
N LYS A 218 -0.33 -2.52 13.73
CA LYS A 218 0.81 -2.71 12.82
C LYS A 218 1.24 -4.17 12.85
N ILE A 219 1.11 -4.86 11.72
CA ILE A 219 1.37 -6.29 11.60
C ILE A 219 2.36 -6.58 10.46
N VAL A 220 3.35 -7.43 10.74
CA VAL A 220 4.22 -8.06 9.75
C VAL A 220 4.26 -9.57 10.00
N GLY A 221 3.90 -10.38 9.00
CA GLY A 221 3.99 -11.84 9.06
C GLY A 221 2.77 -12.54 8.46
N ASN A 222 2.30 -13.65 9.07
CA ASN A 222 1.22 -14.45 8.49
C ASN A 222 0.10 -14.79 9.48
N SER A 223 -1.15 -14.65 9.04
CA SER A 223 -2.35 -15.06 9.77
C SER A 223 -2.44 -14.49 11.20
N ASN A 224 -1.98 -13.26 11.42
CA ASN A 224 -2.15 -12.58 12.71
C ASN A 224 -3.47 -11.81 12.73
N ASP A 225 -4.17 -11.79 13.86
CA ASP A 225 -5.35 -10.95 14.11
C ASP A 225 -5.02 -9.98 15.26
N ALA A 226 -4.95 -8.69 14.97
CA ALA A 226 -4.61 -7.67 15.95
C ALA A 226 -5.53 -6.46 15.84
N THR A 227 -5.88 -5.88 16.97
CA THR A 227 -6.59 -4.59 17.06
C THR A 227 -5.79 -3.60 17.90
N GLY A 228 -6.01 -2.30 17.72
CA GLY A 228 -5.49 -1.24 18.59
C GLY A 228 -4.30 -0.49 18.00
N ALA A 229 -4.38 0.84 18.05
CA ALA A 229 -3.47 1.76 17.36
C ALA A 229 -1.99 1.61 17.74
N ASN A 230 -1.72 1.12 18.96
CA ASN A 230 -0.40 1.07 19.56
C ASN A 230 0.14 -0.37 19.66
N ASN A 231 -0.46 -1.31 18.93
CA ASN A 231 0.07 -2.68 18.85
C ASN A 231 1.04 -2.85 17.68
N LEU A 232 2.17 -3.47 17.98
CA LEU A 232 3.13 -3.97 17.00
C LEU A 232 3.17 -5.50 17.09
N VAL A 233 2.90 -6.15 15.96
CA VAL A 233 2.87 -7.61 15.85
C VAL A 233 3.81 -8.08 14.76
N PHE A 234 4.70 -9.02 15.12
CA PHE A 234 5.61 -9.68 14.20
C PHE A 234 5.51 -11.19 14.34
N GLY A 235 5.31 -11.92 13.24
CA GLY A 235 5.36 -13.39 13.21
C GLY A 235 4.07 -14.05 12.72
N ASN A 236 3.65 -15.16 13.33
CA ASN A 236 2.62 -16.03 12.76
C ASN A 236 1.52 -16.38 13.76
N LEU A 237 0.25 -16.39 13.33
CA LEU A 237 -0.87 -16.90 14.13
C LEU A 237 -1.06 -16.20 15.49
N ASN A 238 -0.62 -14.95 15.65
CA ASN A 238 -0.81 -14.23 16.90
C ASN A 238 -2.21 -13.60 16.98
N THR A 239 -2.78 -13.57 18.19
CA THR A 239 -4.04 -12.90 18.51
C THR A 239 -3.80 -11.76 19.49
N VAL A 240 -4.16 -10.54 19.12
CA VAL A 240 -3.91 -9.34 19.94
C VAL A 240 -5.18 -8.50 20.11
N THR A 241 -5.62 -8.35 21.37
CA THR A 241 -6.88 -7.67 21.72
C THR A 241 -6.71 -6.40 22.55
N GLY A 242 -5.50 -6.13 23.05
CA GLY A 242 -5.20 -4.94 23.87
C GLY A 242 -5.15 -3.64 23.04
N LEU A 243 -5.11 -2.48 23.71
CA LEU A 243 -4.99 -1.18 23.03
C LEU A 243 -3.54 -0.85 22.63
N ALA A 244 -2.57 -1.38 23.36
CA ALA A 244 -1.14 -1.19 23.16
C ALA A 244 -0.39 -2.44 23.58
N GLY A 245 0.71 -2.77 22.90
CA GLY A 245 1.46 -3.98 23.20
C GLY A 245 2.48 -4.35 22.14
N LEU A 246 3.36 -5.26 22.50
CA LEU A 246 4.34 -5.86 21.60
C LEU A 246 4.13 -7.37 21.56
N THR A 247 3.96 -7.91 20.36
CA THR A 247 3.83 -9.35 20.16
C THR A 247 4.81 -9.81 19.09
N ILE A 248 5.73 -10.70 19.45
CA ILE A 248 6.73 -11.25 18.53
C ILE A 248 6.73 -12.78 18.63
N GLY A 249 6.53 -13.46 17.50
CA GLY A 249 6.71 -14.90 17.39
C GLY A 249 5.45 -15.63 16.91
N ASN A 250 5.12 -16.77 17.50
CA ASN A 250 4.07 -17.66 16.98
C ASN A 250 2.96 -17.96 18.00
N SER A 251 1.70 -17.94 17.57
CA SER A 251 0.58 -18.43 18.38
C SER A 251 0.43 -17.75 19.75
N ASN A 252 0.91 -16.51 19.89
CA ASN A 252 0.76 -15.77 21.15
C ASN A 252 -0.62 -15.12 21.23
N THR A 253 -1.15 -15.04 22.45
CA THR A 253 -2.35 -14.28 22.80
C THR A 253 -1.95 -13.10 23.69
N ASN A 254 -2.14 -11.87 23.22
CA ASN A 254 -1.72 -10.67 23.94
C ASN A 254 -2.88 -9.66 24.08
N SER A 255 -3.27 -9.38 25.31
CA SER A 255 -4.32 -8.39 25.63
C SER A 255 -3.78 -7.13 26.31
N GLY A 256 -2.61 -6.63 25.90
CA GLY A 256 -2.10 -5.32 26.35
C GLY A 256 -0.70 -5.32 26.96
N GLY A 257 0.02 -6.44 26.86
CA GLY A 257 1.34 -6.64 27.44
C GLY A 257 2.43 -6.83 26.39
N ILE A 258 3.47 -7.57 26.77
CA ILE A 258 4.58 -7.97 25.91
C ILE A 258 4.61 -9.49 25.83
N ALA A 259 4.43 -10.04 24.64
CA ALA A 259 4.56 -11.48 24.38
C ALA A 259 5.69 -11.73 23.37
N VAL A 260 6.70 -12.50 23.76
CA VAL A 260 7.83 -12.85 22.88
C VAL A 260 8.07 -14.35 22.90
N GLY A 261 7.96 -15.01 21.75
CA GLY A 261 8.21 -16.43 21.58
C GLY A 261 6.98 -17.18 21.05
N SER A 262 6.67 -18.34 21.61
CA SER A 262 5.61 -19.23 21.09
C SER A 262 4.52 -19.50 22.11
N GLY A 263 3.25 -19.42 21.75
CA GLY A 263 2.14 -19.87 22.59
C GLY A 263 1.96 -19.11 23.90
N ASN A 264 2.56 -17.92 24.06
CA ASN A 264 2.45 -17.17 25.30
C ASN A 264 1.10 -16.46 25.41
N THR A 265 0.56 -16.37 26.62
CA THR A 265 -0.64 -15.63 26.96
C THR A 265 -0.28 -14.49 27.91
N THR A 266 -0.59 -13.25 27.55
CA THR A 266 -0.34 -12.09 28.41
C THR A 266 -1.50 -11.09 28.40
N SER A 267 -1.68 -10.38 29.51
CA SER A 267 -2.64 -9.27 29.62
C SER A 267 -1.94 -7.92 29.82
N LEU A 268 -2.72 -6.86 30.01
CA LEU A 268 -2.24 -5.50 30.26
C LEU A 268 -1.16 -5.47 31.36
N ASN A 269 -0.08 -4.71 31.10
CA ASN A 269 1.04 -4.49 32.02
C ASN A 269 1.82 -5.76 32.43
N ASN A 270 1.71 -6.83 31.65
CA ASN A 270 2.42 -8.09 31.90
C ASN A 270 3.38 -8.45 30.76
N ILE A 271 4.34 -9.32 31.06
CA ILE A 271 5.37 -9.77 30.13
C ILE A 271 5.45 -11.30 30.16
N ALA A 272 5.39 -11.93 28.99
CA ALA A 272 5.59 -13.36 28.81
C ALA A 272 6.64 -13.63 27.73
N ILE A 273 7.73 -14.30 28.08
CA ILE A 273 8.87 -14.57 27.20
C ILE A 273 9.21 -16.06 27.20
N GLY A 274 9.25 -16.69 26.02
CA GLY A 274 9.60 -18.09 25.84
C GLY A 274 8.47 -18.88 25.20
N SER A 275 8.13 -20.04 25.76
CA SER A 275 7.11 -20.94 25.20
C SER A 275 6.00 -21.26 26.19
N ALA A 276 4.75 -21.11 25.75
CA ALA A 276 3.56 -21.51 26.51
C ALA A 276 3.47 -20.90 27.92
N ASN A 277 4.01 -19.69 28.11
CA ASN A 277 3.90 -18.99 29.39
C ASN A 277 2.59 -18.22 29.49
N THR A 278 2.07 -18.08 30.70
CA THR A 278 0.92 -17.26 31.04
C THR A 278 1.33 -16.20 32.05
N ALA A 279 1.19 -14.92 31.70
CA ALA A 279 1.41 -13.78 32.59
C ALA A 279 0.10 -12.98 32.71
N SER A 280 -0.56 -13.06 33.86
CA SER A 280 -1.93 -12.55 34.07
C SER A 280 -2.05 -11.70 35.33
N GLY A 281 -3.02 -10.79 35.34
CA GLY A 281 -3.19 -9.79 36.40
C GLY A 281 -2.47 -8.49 36.06
N THR A 282 -1.68 -7.97 36.99
CA THR A 282 -0.92 -6.72 36.83
C THR A 282 0.50 -6.95 37.32
N GLU A 283 1.50 -6.42 36.60
CA GLU A 283 2.92 -6.55 36.95
C GLU A 283 3.41 -8.01 37.03
N ALA A 284 2.83 -8.89 36.21
CA ALA A 284 3.25 -10.28 36.09
C ALA A 284 4.34 -10.45 35.02
N LEU A 285 5.39 -11.21 35.33
CA LEU A 285 6.47 -11.58 34.42
C LEU A 285 6.64 -13.10 34.40
N ALA A 286 6.48 -13.73 33.24
CA ALA A 286 6.77 -15.15 33.06
C ALA A 286 7.87 -15.35 32.01
N ILE A 287 8.94 -16.05 32.36
CA ILE A 287 10.06 -16.35 31.46
C ILE A 287 10.32 -17.85 31.48
N GLY A 288 10.39 -18.49 30.31
CA GLY A 288 10.77 -19.91 30.19
C GLY A 288 9.76 -20.76 29.44
N PHE A 289 9.43 -21.93 29.98
CA PHE A 289 8.51 -22.90 29.39
C PHE A 289 7.38 -23.23 30.37
N LEU A 290 6.13 -23.06 29.96
CA LEU A 290 4.95 -23.39 30.78
C LEU A 290 4.87 -22.61 32.12
N GLY A 291 5.47 -21.42 32.18
CA GLY A 291 5.42 -20.57 33.37
C GLY A 291 4.05 -19.94 33.57
N GLN A 292 3.60 -19.87 34.82
CA GLN A 292 2.33 -19.23 35.19
C GLN A 292 2.58 -18.15 36.24
N ALA A 293 2.61 -16.89 35.83
CA ALA A 293 2.74 -15.73 36.72
C ALA A 293 1.36 -15.08 36.94
N ALA A 294 0.97 -14.97 38.21
CA ALA A 294 -0.17 -14.17 38.65
C ALA A 294 0.26 -12.72 38.96
N ALA A 295 -0.69 -11.89 39.41
CA ALA A 295 -0.44 -10.48 39.72
C ALA A 295 0.74 -10.30 40.70
N GLY A 296 1.66 -9.40 40.35
CA GLY A 296 2.88 -9.09 41.10
C GLY A 296 3.93 -10.20 41.14
N GLN A 297 3.76 -11.28 40.37
CA GLN A 297 4.71 -12.41 40.37
C GLN A 297 5.71 -12.31 39.22
N THR A 298 6.96 -12.65 39.52
CA THR A 298 7.94 -13.04 38.50
C THR A 298 8.19 -14.54 38.58
N VAL A 299 7.96 -15.26 37.49
CA VAL A 299 8.13 -16.71 37.37
C VAL A 299 9.17 -17.02 36.32
N TYR A 300 10.25 -17.68 36.75
CA TYR A 300 11.22 -18.30 35.84
C TYR A 300 10.90 -19.80 35.79
N ALA A 301 10.50 -20.31 34.62
CA ALA A 301 9.92 -21.65 34.45
C ALA A 301 10.82 -22.56 33.62
N ASN A 302 12.04 -22.79 34.11
CA ASN A 302 12.96 -23.77 33.52
C ASN A 302 13.30 -24.85 34.57
N LYS A 303 13.79 -26.01 34.13
CA LYS A 303 14.19 -27.10 35.04
C LYS A 303 15.34 -26.69 35.98
N ALA A 304 16.24 -25.86 35.49
CA ALA A 304 17.39 -25.37 36.24
C ALA A 304 17.58 -23.87 35.98
N HIS A 305 17.90 -23.16 37.06
CA HIS A 305 18.28 -21.74 37.02
C HIS A 305 19.72 -21.65 37.50
N VAL A 306 20.62 -21.31 36.59
CA VAL A 306 22.06 -21.27 36.86
C VAL A 306 22.53 -19.84 36.69
N PHE A 307 23.21 -19.32 37.71
CA PHE A 307 23.70 -17.96 37.77
C PHE A 307 25.23 -17.98 37.81
N PHE A 308 25.86 -17.55 36.73
CA PHE A 308 27.31 -17.36 36.65
C PHE A 308 27.65 -15.88 36.49
N ASN A 309 28.88 -15.50 36.82
CA ASN A 309 29.41 -14.19 36.47
C ASN A 309 29.97 -14.16 35.03
N LYS A 310 30.66 -13.07 34.67
CA LYS A 310 31.28 -12.92 33.35
C LYS A 310 32.27 -14.07 33.08
N ASN A 311 32.12 -14.73 31.92
CA ASN A 311 32.94 -15.87 31.47
C ASN A 311 32.73 -17.19 32.22
N ASN A 312 31.58 -17.41 32.87
CA ASN A 312 31.31 -18.63 33.65
C ASN A 312 32.32 -18.86 34.79
N GLY A 313 32.80 -17.78 35.42
CA GLY A 313 33.65 -17.85 36.61
C GLY A 313 32.89 -18.37 37.84
N THR A 314 33.66 -18.79 38.86
CA THR A 314 33.16 -19.47 40.06
C THR A 314 32.75 -18.52 41.19
N ASP A 315 33.03 -17.23 41.05
CA ASP A 315 32.82 -16.17 42.05
C ASP A 315 31.55 -15.35 41.77
N ALA A 316 30.44 -16.04 41.43
CA ALA A 316 29.17 -15.39 41.18
C ALA A 316 28.55 -14.87 42.50
N ILE A 317 28.45 -13.54 42.63
CA ILE A 317 27.73 -12.90 43.74
C ILE A 317 26.26 -12.75 43.34
N MET A 318 25.39 -13.54 43.97
CA MET A 318 23.93 -13.44 43.80
C MET A 318 23.32 -12.74 45.00
N GLY A 319 22.93 -11.47 44.83
CA GLY A 319 22.16 -10.74 45.84
C GLY A 319 20.68 -11.08 45.76
N ILE A 320 20.11 -11.63 46.82
CA ILE A 320 18.65 -11.67 47.03
C ILE A 320 18.34 -10.48 47.94
N ASN A 321 17.93 -9.36 47.34
CA ASN A 321 17.68 -8.11 48.05
C ASN A 321 16.43 -8.22 48.95
N MET A 322 16.62 -8.51 50.23
CA MET A 322 15.69 -8.07 51.26
C MET A 322 15.92 -6.56 51.47
N VAL A 323 14.92 -5.72 51.27
CA VAL A 323 14.94 -4.37 51.87
C VAL A 323 14.21 -4.48 53.22
N PRO A 324 14.90 -4.57 54.37
CA PRO A 324 14.23 -4.61 55.66
C PRO A 324 13.70 -3.22 55.98
N THR A 325 12.39 -3.06 56.06
CA THR A 325 11.78 -1.82 56.56
C THR A 325 11.23 -1.95 57.96
N ALA A 326 10.71 -3.12 58.32
CA ALA A 326 9.82 -3.36 59.45
C ALA A 326 8.73 -2.29 59.65
N ALA A 327 7.48 -2.71 59.53
CA ALA A 327 6.46 -2.31 60.50
C ALA A 327 5.40 -3.41 60.69
N THR A 328 5.82 -4.68 60.77
CA THR A 328 5.19 -5.80 61.50
C THR A 328 5.92 -7.10 61.16
N SER A 329 6.32 -7.82 62.20
CA SER A 329 6.92 -9.16 62.13
C SER A 329 5.96 -10.16 61.48
N THR A 330 6.24 -10.64 60.26
CA THR A 330 5.98 -12.03 59.77
C THR A 330 6.37 -12.21 58.27
N GLY A 331 7.48 -11.63 57.81
CA GLY A 331 7.96 -11.80 56.43
C GLY A 331 9.17 -12.74 56.36
N ALA A 332 9.06 -13.88 55.67
CA ALA A 332 10.20 -14.72 55.37
C ALA A 332 11.08 -14.05 54.29
N ALA A 333 12.32 -13.73 54.66
CA ALA A 333 13.41 -13.31 53.77
C ALA A 333 13.54 -14.18 52.50
N ILE A 334 13.66 -15.48 52.77
CA ILE A 334 13.79 -16.60 51.85
C ILE A 334 13.06 -17.74 52.55
N GLN A 335 11.94 -18.20 52.00
CA GLN A 335 11.20 -19.33 52.57
C GLN A 335 11.68 -20.64 51.94
N LEU A 336 12.50 -21.39 52.68
CA LEU A 336 12.91 -22.75 52.30
C LEU A 336 11.84 -23.74 52.77
N LYS A 337 11.03 -24.29 51.86
CA LYS A 337 10.09 -25.37 52.21
C LYS A 337 10.89 -26.63 52.55
N GLY A 338 10.74 -27.10 53.78
CA GLY A 338 11.50 -28.24 54.28
C GLY A 338 11.01 -29.59 53.76
N ILE A 339 11.84 -30.61 53.93
CA ILE A 339 11.54 -32.01 53.62
C ILE A 339 11.46 -32.77 54.95
N ALA A 340 10.44 -33.63 55.10
CA ALA A 340 10.35 -34.51 56.27
C ALA A 340 11.55 -35.47 56.28
N SER A 341 12.37 -35.38 57.32
CA SER A 341 13.53 -36.26 57.50
C SER A 341 13.82 -36.48 58.98
N GLY A 342 14.38 -37.62 59.32
CA GLY A 342 14.80 -37.90 60.70
C GLY A 342 15.97 -37.00 61.12
N ALA A 343 16.10 -36.73 62.41
CA ALA A 343 17.32 -36.14 62.96
C ALA A 343 18.52 -37.04 62.59
N ASN A 344 19.63 -36.44 62.12
CA ASN A 344 20.81 -37.15 61.62
C ASN A 344 20.60 -38.01 60.36
N SER A 345 19.66 -37.63 59.48
CA SER A 345 19.64 -38.18 58.12
C SER A 345 21.02 -38.00 57.46
N ALA A 346 21.46 -38.97 56.65
CA ALA A 346 22.73 -38.85 55.93
C ALA A 346 22.63 -37.77 54.84
N CYS A 347 23.78 -37.16 54.52
CA CYS A 347 23.99 -36.43 53.28
C CYS A 347 25.29 -36.94 52.63
N SER A 348 25.47 -36.67 51.35
CA SER A 348 26.63 -37.06 50.55
C SER A 348 27.55 -35.88 50.28
N THR A 349 28.75 -36.15 49.76
CA THR A 349 29.69 -35.12 49.31
C THR A 349 29.13 -34.26 48.17
N ALA A 350 28.15 -34.78 47.40
CA ALA A 350 27.46 -34.00 46.36
C ALA A 350 26.53 -32.91 46.94
N GLU A 351 26.19 -33.01 48.22
CA GLU A 351 25.28 -32.11 48.93
C GLU A 351 26.02 -31.22 49.94
N GLU A 352 27.35 -31.31 50.04
CA GLU A 352 28.15 -30.51 50.97
C GLU A 352 27.91 -29.00 50.74
N GLY A 353 27.65 -28.27 51.83
CA GLY A 353 27.32 -26.84 51.79
C GLY A 353 25.86 -26.52 51.46
N ALA A 354 25.03 -27.53 51.13
CA ALA A 354 23.59 -27.33 50.96
C ALA A 354 22.92 -26.95 52.28
N ILE A 355 21.91 -26.08 52.20
CA ILE A 355 21.06 -25.65 53.31
C ILE A 355 19.66 -26.20 53.09
N ARG A 356 19.06 -26.80 54.13
CA ARG A 356 17.66 -27.26 54.13
C ARG A 356 16.92 -26.80 55.39
N TYR A 357 15.60 -26.89 55.35
CA TYR A 357 14.76 -26.84 56.55
C TYR A 357 14.28 -28.26 56.89
N ASN A 358 14.57 -28.75 58.09
CA ASN A 358 14.09 -30.04 58.58
C ASN A 358 12.72 -29.85 59.23
N THR A 359 11.66 -30.40 58.63
CA THR A 359 10.29 -30.20 59.15
C THR A 359 10.01 -30.99 60.43
N THR A 360 10.75 -32.06 60.70
CA THR A 360 10.63 -32.87 61.94
C THR A 360 11.29 -32.15 63.11
N GLY A 361 12.54 -31.70 62.90
CA GLY A 361 13.33 -30.99 63.92
C GLY A 361 12.99 -29.50 64.05
N ARG A 362 12.26 -28.94 63.07
CA ARG A 362 11.92 -27.51 62.96
C ARG A 362 13.15 -26.59 63.00
N VAL A 363 14.24 -27.03 62.36
CA VAL A 363 15.52 -26.32 62.32
C VAL A 363 16.06 -26.22 60.91
N HIS A 364 16.83 -25.18 60.63
CA HIS A 364 17.69 -25.14 59.45
C HIS A 364 18.90 -26.03 59.66
N GLU A 365 19.29 -26.78 58.64
CA GLU A 365 20.44 -27.68 58.68
C GLU A 365 21.37 -27.42 57.49
N GLY A 366 22.67 -27.53 57.73
CA GLY A 366 23.70 -27.60 56.68
C GLY A 366 24.24 -29.02 56.53
N CYS A 367 24.56 -29.44 55.31
CA CYS A 367 25.24 -30.71 55.05
C CYS A 367 26.77 -30.54 55.13
N ASN A 368 27.44 -31.40 55.90
CA ASN A 368 28.89 -31.45 56.04
C ASN A 368 29.57 -32.58 55.23
N GLY A 369 28.90 -33.05 54.16
CA GLY A 369 29.36 -34.14 53.29
C GLY A 369 29.05 -35.56 53.80
N THR A 370 28.59 -35.70 55.05
CA THR A 370 28.23 -37.02 55.64
C THR A 370 26.93 -37.00 56.44
N SER A 371 26.57 -35.86 57.04
CA SER A 371 25.39 -35.72 57.88
C SER A 371 24.81 -34.30 57.82
N TRP A 372 23.51 -34.19 58.05
CA TRP A 372 22.85 -32.91 58.26
C TRP A 372 23.05 -32.45 59.71
N LYS A 373 23.52 -31.21 59.90
CA LYS A 373 23.73 -30.57 61.21
C LYS A 373 22.91 -29.32 61.34
N ALA A 374 22.28 -29.11 62.49
CA ALA A 374 21.56 -27.87 62.78
C ALA A 374 22.49 -26.66 62.64
N MET A 375 22.00 -25.60 62.00
CA MET A 375 22.64 -24.29 62.00
C MET A 375 22.33 -23.63 63.34
N TYR A 376 23.37 -23.36 64.12
CA TYR A 376 23.25 -22.73 65.45
C TYR A 376 23.02 -21.23 65.34
#